data_AF-A0A183DHG7-F1
#
_entry.id   AF-A0A183DHG7-F1
#
_cell.length_a   1.000
_cell.length_b   1.000
_cell.length_c   1.000
_cell.angle_alpha   90.00
_cell.angle_beta   90.00
_cell.angle_gamma   90.00
#
_symmetry.space_group_name_H-M   'P 1'
#
loop_
_entity.id
_entity.type
_entity.pdbx_description
1 polymer ?
#
loop_
_entity_poly.entity_id
_entity_poly.type
_entity_poly.pdbx_seq_one_letter_code
_entity_poly.pdbx_strand_id
1 'polypeptide(L)'
;MLQVTIEKDGGCNHMTCKNTSCKMEFCWMCLGPWEPHGSSWYSCNRYDDTLAKQARDAQERSRAALQRYLHYYNRYMNHQQSLKLEHKLYAAVKSKMEAMQQANMSWIEVQFLRKAVDVLSECRRTLMYTYAFAFYLEKNNQSVIFEDNQRDLEHATEQLSEFLERDLDHENLVSLKQKL
;
A
#
# COMPACT_ATOMS: atom_id res chain seq x y z
N MET A 1 9.38 18.76 20.05
CA MET A 1 8.56 18.25 18.93
C MET A 1 7.67 17.16 19.52
N LEU A 2 6.35 17.34 19.55
CA LEU A 2 5.42 16.36 20.14
C LEU A 2 5.29 15.17 19.19
N GLN A 3 5.77 14.00 19.60
CA GLN A 3 5.52 12.73 18.92
C GLN A 3 4.22 12.14 19.44
N VAL A 4 3.28 11.86 18.54
CA VAL A 4 1.98 11.25 18.87
C VAL A 4 1.98 9.83 18.34
N THR A 5 1.60 8.87 19.16
CA THR A 5 1.44 7.47 18.76
C THR A 5 0.22 7.33 17.85
N ILE A 6 0.38 6.67 16.71
CA ILE A 6 -0.70 6.36 15.77
C ILE A 6 -0.85 4.85 15.70
N GLU A 7 -2.07 4.36 15.88
CA GLU A 7 -2.45 2.97 15.61
C GLU A 7 -3.07 2.89 14.21
N LYS A 8 -2.64 1.91 13.41
CA LYS A 8 -3.15 1.71 12.05
C LYS A 8 -4.50 0.99 12.11
N ASP A 9 -5.56 1.66 11.69
CA ASP A 9 -6.95 1.20 11.74
C ASP A 9 -7.52 0.77 10.38
N GLY A 10 -6.83 1.06 9.27
CA GLY A 10 -7.15 0.64 7.89
C GLY A 10 -5.95 -0.02 7.20
N GLY A 11 -6.13 -0.57 6.00
CA GLY A 11 -5.05 -1.20 5.25
C GLY A 11 -4.19 -0.21 4.48
N CYS A 12 -4.71 0.95 4.10
CA CYS A 12 -3.96 1.98 3.38
C CYS A 12 -2.68 2.38 4.12
N ASN A 13 -1.55 2.47 3.40
CA ASN A 13 -0.26 2.89 3.94
C ASN A 13 -0.02 4.40 3.83
N HIS A 14 -0.87 5.14 3.11
CA HIS A 14 -0.84 6.60 3.12
C HIS A 14 -1.43 7.10 4.44
N MET A 15 -0.63 7.63 5.35
CA MET A 15 -1.10 8.06 6.67
C MET A 15 -1.11 9.58 6.79
N THR A 16 -2.15 10.13 7.39
CA THR A 16 -2.20 11.56 7.77
C THR A 16 -2.21 11.67 9.29
N CYS A 17 -1.35 12.52 9.86
CA CYS A 17 -1.36 12.77 11.29
C CYS A 17 -2.69 13.44 11.71
N LYS A 18 -3.40 12.84 12.67
CA LYS A 18 -4.70 13.33 13.15
C LYS A 18 -4.60 14.47 14.17
N ASN A 19 -3.39 14.89 14.55
CA ASN A 19 -3.19 16.00 15.49
C ASN A 19 -3.53 17.33 14.79
N THR A 20 -4.38 18.16 15.39
CA THR A 20 -4.79 19.45 14.79
C THR A 20 -3.61 20.39 14.49
N SER A 21 -2.52 20.27 15.26
CA SER A 21 -1.27 21.04 15.07
C SER A 21 -0.26 20.36 14.13
N CYS A 22 -0.54 19.15 13.64
CA CYS A 22 0.33 18.40 12.72
C CYS A 22 -0.52 17.69 11.66
N LYS A 23 -0.46 18.16 10.41
CA LYS A 23 -1.19 17.58 9.27
C LYS A 23 -0.26 16.89 8.27
N MET A 24 0.88 16.39 8.74
CA MET A 24 1.86 15.74 7.88
C MET A 24 1.31 14.42 7.34
N GLU A 25 1.56 14.17 6.07
CA GLU A 25 1.27 12.93 5.36
C GLU A 25 2.55 12.12 5.19
N PHE A 26 2.49 10.84 5.52
CA PHE A 26 3.65 9.95 5.52
C PHE A 26 3.27 8.52 5.16
N CYS A 27 4.25 7.74 4.71
CA CYS A 27 4.06 6.33 4.43
C CYS A 27 4.26 5.50 5.70
N TRP A 28 3.28 4.65 6.03
CA TRP A 28 3.36 3.74 7.19
C TRP A 28 4.58 2.80 7.14
N MET A 29 5.03 2.44 5.92
CA MET A 29 6.13 1.49 5.74
C MET A 29 7.52 2.06 5.97
N CYS A 30 7.82 3.21 5.37
CA CYS A 30 9.15 3.81 5.48
C CYS A 30 9.22 4.97 6.49
N LEU A 31 8.07 5.43 7.00
CA LEU A 31 7.90 6.61 7.84
C LEU A 31 8.40 7.91 7.19
N GLY A 32 8.65 7.89 5.88
CA GLY A 32 9.01 9.04 5.07
C GLY A 32 7.78 9.81 4.56
N PRO A 33 7.97 11.01 4.01
CA PRO A 33 6.87 11.83 3.46
C PRO A 33 6.13 11.07 2.37
N TRP A 34 4.82 11.29 2.28
CA TRP A 34 3.99 10.62 1.27
C TRP A 34 4.22 11.17 -0.13
N GLU A 35 4.24 12.50 -0.29
CA GLU A 35 4.33 13.22 -1.57
C GLU A 35 5.30 12.64 -2.62
N PRO A 36 6.55 12.23 -2.30
CA PRO A 36 7.46 11.72 -3.32
C PRO A 36 7.14 10.30 -3.79
N HIS A 37 6.24 9.56 -3.12
CA HIS A 37 5.85 8.21 -3.54
C HIS A 37 5.17 8.25 -4.92
N GLY A 38 5.48 7.26 -5.76
CA GLY A 38 5.03 7.21 -7.16
C GLY A 38 5.90 8.00 -8.15
N SER A 39 6.84 8.83 -7.66
CA SER A 39 7.85 9.46 -8.52
C SER A 39 8.92 8.46 -8.98
N SER A 40 9.58 8.75 -10.10
CA SER A 40 10.66 7.91 -10.64
C SER A 40 11.94 7.93 -9.79
N TRP A 41 12.17 9.01 -9.03
CA TRP A 41 13.40 9.25 -8.28
C TRP A 41 13.31 8.78 -6.82
N TYR A 42 12.12 8.55 -6.29
CA TYR A 42 11.90 8.03 -4.94
C TYR A 42 11.39 6.59 -4.98
N SER A 43 12.03 5.71 -4.21
CA SER A 43 11.63 4.31 -4.09
C SER A 43 11.77 3.85 -2.65
N CYS A 44 10.64 3.56 -2.02
CA CYS A 44 10.62 2.95 -0.69
C CYS A 44 10.60 1.41 -0.75
N ASN A 45 10.33 0.80 -1.91
CA ASN A 45 10.29 -0.66 -2.06
C ASN A 45 11.68 -1.31 -2.22
N ARG A 46 12.63 -0.61 -2.86
CA ARG A 46 13.98 -1.11 -3.13
C ARG A 46 14.84 -1.17 -1.88
N TYR A 47 15.66 -2.23 -1.76
CA TYR A 47 16.67 -2.34 -0.71
C TYR A 47 18.03 -1.83 -1.20
N ASP A 48 18.66 -0.98 -0.38
CA ASP A 48 20.01 -0.49 -0.60
C ASP A 48 21.05 -1.48 -0.05
N ASP A 49 21.74 -2.18 -0.96
CA ASP A 49 22.80 -3.14 -0.61
C ASP A 49 24.17 -2.47 -0.39
N THR A 50 24.27 -1.13 -0.32
CA THR A 50 25.55 -0.43 -0.17
C THR A 50 26.31 -0.89 1.07
N LEU A 51 25.62 -1.05 2.21
CA LEU A 51 26.24 -1.59 3.44
C LEU A 51 26.71 -3.03 3.26
N ALA A 52 25.94 -3.86 2.54
CA ALA A 52 26.32 -5.25 2.27
C ALA A 52 27.59 -5.34 1.40
N LYS A 53 27.74 -4.44 0.42
CA LYS A 53 28.92 -4.37 -0.45
C LYS A 53 30.19 -3.88 0.28
N GLN A 54 30.02 -3.09 1.34
CA GLN A 54 31.14 -2.54 2.12
C GLN A 54 31.59 -3.45 3.27
N ALA A 55 30.79 -4.47 3.63
CA ALA A 55 31.06 -5.38 4.73
C ALA A 55 32.34 -6.21 4.51
N ARG A 56 33.32 -6.06 5.41
CA ARG A 56 34.65 -6.67 5.32
C ARG A 56 34.76 -7.94 6.15
N ASP A 57 34.12 -7.98 7.31
CA ASP A 57 34.16 -9.14 8.22
C ASP A 57 32.86 -9.97 8.21
N ALA A 58 32.90 -11.11 8.90
CA ALA A 58 31.76 -12.04 8.96
C ALA A 58 30.57 -11.47 9.75
N GLN A 59 30.81 -10.61 10.74
CA GLN A 59 29.78 -10.00 11.56
C GLN A 59 29.00 -8.96 10.76
N GLU A 60 29.70 -8.11 10.01
CA GLU A 60 29.11 -7.11 9.11
C GLU A 60 28.27 -7.78 8.02
N ARG A 61 28.77 -8.87 7.42
CA ARG A 61 28.00 -9.66 6.43
C ARG A 61 26.71 -10.24 7.02
N SER A 62 26.79 -10.81 8.22
CA SER A 62 25.62 -11.35 8.92
C SER A 62 24.58 -10.27 9.22
N ARG A 63 25.04 -9.10 9.70
CA ARG A 63 24.17 -7.95 9.97
C ARG A 63 23.48 -7.44 8.70
N ALA A 64 24.23 -7.30 7.61
CA ALA A 64 23.67 -6.85 6.32
C ALA A 64 22.62 -7.84 5.78
N ALA A 65 22.86 -9.15 5.90
CA ALA A 65 21.90 -10.17 5.52
C ALA A 65 20.60 -10.11 6.35
N LEU A 66 20.72 -9.91 7.67
CA LEU A 66 19.56 -9.74 8.55
C LEU A 66 18.77 -8.47 8.23
N GLN A 67 19.44 -7.35 7.97
CA GLN A 67 18.79 -6.10 7.57
C GLN A 67 18.03 -6.26 6.25
N ARG A 68 18.64 -6.94 5.26
CA ARG A 68 17.96 -7.28 4.02
C ARG A 68 16.72 -8.13 4.27
N TYR A 69 16.83 -9.19 5.08
CA TYR A 69 15.67 -10.02 5.45
C TYR A 69 14.55 -9.18 6.07
N LEU A 70 14.85 -8.36 7.07
CA LEU A 70 13.86 -7.52 7.75
C LEU A 70 13.18 -6.53 6.78
N HIS A 71 13.91 -5.98 5.80
CA HIS A 71 13.33 -5.12 4.77
C HIS A 71 12.22 -5.80 3.98
N TYR A 72 12.48 -6.99 3.44
CA TYR A 72 11.50 -7.72 2.63
C TYR A 72 10.40 -8.34 3.51
N TYR A 73 10.75 -8.88 4.68
CA TYR A 73 9.80 -9.45 5.63
C TYR A 73 8.78 -8.43 6.12
N ASN A 74 9.23 -7.23 6.52
CA ASN A 74 8.32 -6.20 7.02
C ASN A 74 7.32 -5.75 5.94
N ARG A 75 7.74 -5.65 4.67
CA ARG A 75 6.85 -5.31 3.55
C ARG A 75 5.83 -6.40 3.26
N TYR A 76 6.27 -7.67 3.27
CA TYR A 76 5.37 -8.82 3.17
C TYR A 76 4.31 -8.79 4.29
N MET A 77 4.75 -8.69 5.55
CA MET A 77 3.86 -8.73 6.70
C MET A 77 2.92 -7.54 6.76
N ASN A 78 3.38 -6.35 6.36
CA ASN A 78 2.51 -5.19 6.28
C ASN A 78 1.44 -5.34 5.20
N HIS A 79 1.76 -5.84 4.01
CA HIS A 79 0.72 -6.11 3.00
C HIS A 79 -0.26 -7.19 3.48
N GLN A 80 0.22 -8.20 4.20
CA GLN A 80 -0.66 -9.19 4.84
C GLN A 80 -1.58 -8.58 5.90
N GLN A 81 -1.07 -7.68 6.74
CA GLN A 81 -1.87 -6.98 7.75
C GLN A 81 -2.87 -6.03 7.07
N SER A 82 -2.44 -5.31 6.05
CA SER A 82 -3.27 -4.37 5.29
C SER A 82 -4.44 -5.10 4.63
N LEU A 83 -4.19 -6.24 4.01
CA LEU A 83 -5.23 -7.12 3.46
C LEU A 83 -6.25 -7.58 4.51
N LYS A 84 -5.80 -7.90 5.74
CA LYS A 84 -6.71 -8.28 6.84
C LYS A 84 -7.59 -7.11 7.26
N LEU A 85 -7.02 -5.90 7.35
CA LEU A 85 -7.76 -4.69 7.72
C LEU A 85 -8.74 -4.29 6.63
N GLU A 86 -8.36 -4.39 5.36
CA GLU A 86 -9.21 -4.08 4.20
C GLU A 86 -10.41 -5.03 4.06
N HIS A 87 -10.40 -6.20 4.71
CA HIS A 87 -11.56 -7.12 4.67
C HIS A 87 -12.84 -6.46 5.23
N LYS A 88 -12.72 -5.43 6.08
CA LYS A 88 -13.85 -4.62 6.56
C LYS A 88 -14.52 -3.80 5.44
N LEU A 89 -13.80 -3.49 4.36
CA LEU A 89 -14.31 -2.71 3.23
C LEU A 89 -15.47 -3.41 2.53
N TYR A 90 -15.54 -4.75 2.56
CA TYR A 90 -16.66 -5.47 1.99
C TYR A 90 -18.01 -5.09 2.62
N ALA A 91 -18.03 -4.83 3.93
CA ALA A 91 -19.24 -4.40 4.61
C ALA A 91 -19.60 -2.95 4.24
N ALA A 92 -18.62 -2.05 4.23
CA ALA A 92 -18.81 -0.64 3.86
C ALA A 92 -19.30 -0.50 2.41
N VAL A 93 -18.64 -1.18 1.47
CA VAL A 93 -19.03 -1.20 0.05
C VAL A 93 -20.43 -1.79 -0.13
N LYS A 94 -20.78 -2.87 0.57
CA LYS A 94 -22.13 -3.44 0.49
C LYS A 94 -23.19 -2.41 0.91
N SER A 95 -22.98 -1.72 2.03
CA SER A 95 -23.90 -0.67 2.50
C SER A 95 -23.99 0.49 1.50
N LYS A 96 -22.86 0.92 0.92
CA LYS A 96 -22.86 1.96 -0.12
C LYS A 96 -23.66 1.50 -1.34
N MET A 97 -23.42 0.30 -1.85
CA MET A 97 -24.15 -0.29 -2.98
C MET A 97 -25.67 -0.28 -2.73
N GLU A 98 -26.12 -0.72 -1.55
CA GLU A 98 -27.53 -0.70 -1.16
C GLU A 98 -28.12 0.73 -1.19
N ALA A 99 -27.38 1.73 -0.70
CA ALA A 99 -27.79 3.13 -0.77
C ALA A 99 -27.87 3.65 -2.21
N MET A 100 -26.93 3.27 -3.10
CA MET A 100 -27.00 3.66 -4.51
C MET A 100 -28.22 3.03 -5.20
N GLN A 101 -28.56 1.77 -4.85
CA GLN A 101 -29.73 1.10 -5.39
C GLN A 101 -31.04 1.76 -4.96
N GLN A 102 -31.12 2.20 -3.70
CA GLN A 102 -32.25 3.01 -3.22
C GLN A 102 -32.36 4.36 -3.93
N ALA A 103 -31.24 4.89 -4.44
CA ALA A 103 -31.15 6.11 -5.24
C ALA A 103 -31.33 5.87 -6.76
N ASN A 104 -32.09 4.83 -7.15
CA ASN A 104 -32.42 4.46 -8.54
C ASN A 104 -31.28 3.87 -9.40
N MET A 105 -30.17 3.43 -8.83
CA MET A 105 -29.18 2.65 -9.59
C MET A 105 -29.55 1.17 -9.64
N SER A 106 -29.33 0.51 -10.78
CA SER A 106 -29.60 -0.92 -10.90
C SER A 106 -28.57 -1.76 -10.13
N TRP A 107 -28.93 -3.01 -9.82
CA TRP A 107 -28.01 -3.97 -9.20
C TRP A 107 -26.71 -4.17 -9.98
N ILE A 108 -26.77 -4.08 -11.32
CA ILE A 108 -25.61 -4.22 -12.21
C ILE A 108 -24.70 -3.00 -12.11
N GLU A 109 -25.28 -1.80 -12.04
CA GLU A 109 -24.53 -0.54 -12.00
C GLU A 109 -23.71 -0.32 -10.73
N VAL A 110 -23.98 -1.08 -9.66
CA VAL A 110 -23.25 -0.97 -8.39
C VAL A 110 -22.19 -2.05 -8.20
N GLN A 111 -22.14 -3.08 -9.07
CA GLN A 111 -21.20 -4.21 -8.92
C GLN A 111 -19.72 -3.79 -9.01
N PHE A 112 -19.42 -2.68 -9.67
CA PHE A 112 -18.05 -2.20 -9.81
C PHE A 112 -17.38 -1.93 -8.46
N LEU A 113 -18.14 -1.51 -7.44
CA LEU A 113 -17.60 -1.26 -6.11
C LEU A 113 -17.10 -2.55 -5.45
N ARG A 114 -17.88 -3.63 -5.56
CA ARG A 114 -17.47 -4.95 -5.07
C ARG A 114 -16.21 -5.41 -5.79
N LYS A 115 -16.20 -5.27 -7.12
CA LYS A 115 -15.04 -5.61 -7.95
C LYS A 115 -13.79 -4.82 -7.58
N ALA A 116 -13.93 -3.54 -7.21
CA ALA A 116 -12.82 -2.71 -6.76
C ALA A 116 -12.15 -3.28 -5.49
N VAL A 117 -12.94 -3.71 -4.50
CA VAL A 117 -12.41 -4.35 -3.27
C VAL A 117 -11.79 -5.72 -3.56
N ASP A 118 -12.38 -6.49 -4.47
CA ASP A 118 -11.82 -7.79 -4.89
C ASP A 118 -10.45 -7.61 -5.59
N VAL A 119 -10.34 -6.63 -6.49
CA VAL A 119 -9.06 -6.28 -7.17
C VAL A 119 -8.04 -5.76 -6.16
N LEU A 120 -8.43 -4.87 -5.23
CA LEU A 120 -7.54 -4.40 -4.17
C LEU A 120 -6.95 -5.58 -3.37
N SER A 121 -7.80 -6.53 -2.99
CA SER A 121 -7.40 -7.73 -2.26
C SER A 121 -6.43 -8.61 -3.06
N GLU A 122 -6.64 -8.74 -4.36
CA GLU A 122 -5.76 -9.47 -5.28
C GLU A 122 -4.40 -8.79 -5.44
N CYS A 123 -4.39 -7.46 -5.61
CA CYS A 123 -3.17 -6.66 -5.68
C CYS A 123 -2.34 -6.78 -4.40
N ARG A 124 -2.96 -6.72 -3.21
CA ARG A 124 -2.27 -6.93 -1.93
C ARG A 124 -1.61 -8.30 -1.83
N ARG A 125 -2.31 -9.38 -2.19
CA ARG A 125 -1.76 -10.74 -2.20
C ARG A 125 -0.58 -10.84 -3.16
N THR A 126 -0.75 -10.29 -4.36
CA THR A 126 0.31 -10.23 -5.36
C THR A 126 1.53 -9.47 -4.81
N LEU A 127 1.33 -8.30 -4.21
CA LEU A 127 2.39 -7.50 -3.59
C LEU A 127 3.12 -8.26 -2.47
N MET A 128 2.42 -8.98 -1.60
CA MET A 128 3.07 -9.86 -0.61
C MET A 128 4.08 -10.80 -1.30
N TYR A 129 3.62 -11.54 -2.31
CA TYR A 129 4.48 -12.51 -2.98
C TYR A 129 5.55 -11.86 -3.86
N THR A 130 5.35 -10.64 -4.35
CA THR A 130 6.41 -9.89 -5.04
C THR A 130 7.60 -9.61 -4.11
N TYR A 131 7.37 -9.34 -2.81
CA TYR A 131 8.46 -9.16 -1.84
C TYR A 131 9.15 -10.48 -1.46
N ALA A 132 8.39 -11.58 -1.38
CA ALA A 132 8.97 -12.91 -1.20
C ALA A 132 9.88 -13.28 -2.38
N PHE A 133 9.42 -13.03 -3.62
CA PHE A 133 10.20 -13.21 -4.83
C PHE A 133 11.44 -12.31 -4.86
N ALA A 134 11.27 -11.01 -4.60
CA ALA A 134 12.35 -10.02 -4.64
C ALA A 134 13.48 -10.28 -3.61
N PHE A 135 13.16 -10.88 -2.47
CA PHE A 135 14.16 -11.25 -1.47
C PHE A 135 15.21 -12.22 -2.06
N TYR A 136 14.75 -13.24 -2.78
CA TYR A 136 15.59 -14.27 -3.42
C TYR A 136 16.11 -13.87 -4.81
N LEU A 137 15.63 -12.76 -5.36
CA LEU A 137 16.04 -12.30 -6.69
C LEU A 137 17.46 -11.74 -6.67
N GLU A 138 18.32 -12.31 -7.53
CA GLU A 138 19.65 -11.74 -7.80
C GLU A 138 19.54 -10.48 -8.66
N LYS A 139 20.32 -9.44 -8.32
CA LYS A 139 20.27 -8.15 -9.01
C LYS A 139 20.80 -8.25 -10.45
N ASN A 140 19.98 -7.83 -11.41
CA ASN A 140 20.30 -7.78 -12.83
C ASN A 140 19.43 -6.70 -13.52
N ASN A 141 19.52 -6.56 -14.84
CA ASN A 141 18.74 -5.54 -15.56
C ASN A 141 17.22 -5.74 -15.43
N GLN A 142 16.76 -7.00 -15.36
CA GLN A 142 15.34 -7.33 -15.19
C GLN A 142 14.86 -7.08 -13.76
N SER A 143 15.72 -7.23 -12.75
CA SER A 143 15.35 -6.92 -11.36
C SER A 143 15.01 -5.43 -11.20
N VAL A 144 15.71 -4.53 -11.91
CA VAL A 144 15.41 -3.09 -11.88
C VAL A 144 14.01 -2.81 -12.44
N ILE A 145 13.71 -3.39 -13.60
CA ILE A 145 12.39 -3.27 -14.27
C ILE A 145 11.29 -3.84 -13.38
N PHE A 146 11.52 -5.02 -12.79
CA PHE A 146 10.60 -5.62 -11.85
C PHE A 146 10.33 -4.72 -10.64
N GLU A 147 11.36 -4.12 -10.04
CA GLU A 147 11.21 -3.23 -8.89
C GLU A 147 10.47 -1.92 -9.24
N ASP A 148 10.61 -1.41 -10.47
CA ASP A 148 9.81 -0.28 -10.94
C ASP A 148 8.34 -0.67 -11.12
N ASN A 149 8.07 -1.82 -11.77
CA ASN A 149 6.70 -2.33 -11.90
C ASN A 149 6.05 -2.61 -10.54
N GLN A 150 6.82 -3.13 -9.57
CA GLN A 150 6.37 -3.35 -8.20
C GLN A 150 6.00 -2.02 -7.52
N ARG A 151 6.82 -0.97 -7.68
CA ARG A 151 6.52 0.38 -7.15
C ARG A 151 5.22 0.91 -7.75
N ASP A 152 5.05 0.79 -9.06
CA ASP A 152 3.89 1.31 -9.75
C ASP A 152 2.59 0.59 -9.30
N LEU A 153 2.65 -0.75 -9.16
CA LEU A 153 1.55 -1.53 -8.59
C LEU A 153 1.27 -1.15 -7.12
N GLU A 154 2.32 -0.99 -6.30
CA GLU A 154 2.16 -0.61 -4.90
C GLU A 154 1.48 0.74 -4.77
N HIS A 155 1.95 1.75 -5.50
CA HIS A 155 1.35 3.08 -5.50
C HIS A 155 -0.12 3.06 -5.95
N ALA A 156 -0.44 2.37 -7.06
CA ALA A 156 -1.82 2.25 -7.53
C ALA A 156 -2.73 1.51 -6.51
N THR A 157 -2.18 0.52 -5.82
CA THR A 157 -2.89 -0.21 -4.75
C THR A 157 -3.21 0.71 -3.57
N GLU A 158 -2.26 1.56 -3.15
CA GLU A 158 -2.48 2.50 -2.05
C GLU A 158 -3.49 3.59 -2.42
N GLN A 159 -3.47 4.09 -3.67
CA GLN A 159 -4.47 5.04 -4.16
C GLN A 159 -5.89 4.46 -4.14
N LEU A 160 -6.04 3.20 -4.59
CA LEU A 160 -7.34 2.52 -4.53
C LEU A 160 -7.79 2.25 -3.09
N SER A 161 -6.86 1.82 -2.23
CA SER A 161 -7.13 1.58 -0.81
C SER A 161 -7.57 2.86 -0.09
N GLU A 162 -6.86 3.97 -0.32
CA GLU A 162 -7.21 5.29 0.22
C GLU A 162 -8.61 5.72 -0.21
N PHE A 163 -8.89 5.65 -1.50
CA PHE A 163 -10.19 6.05 -2.04
C PHE A 163 -11.34 5.26 -1.42
N LEU A 164 -11.18 3.94 -1.28
CA LEU A 164 -12.19 3.07 -0.67
C LEU A 164 -12.33 3.27 0.84
N GLU A 165 -11.27 3.67 1.55
CA GLU A 165 -11.28 3.87 3.00
C GLU A 165 -11.71 5.28 3.44
N ARG A 166 -11.51 6.31 2.62
CA ARG A 166 -11.71 7.73 3.01
C ARG A 166 -12.70 8.45 2.12
N ASP A 167 -12.54 8.33 0.82
CA ASP A 167 -13.23 9.21 -0.13
C ASP A 167 -14.59 8.67 -0.57
N LEU A 168 -14.79 7.35 -0.48
CA LEU A 168 -16.02 6.67 -0.91
C LEU A 168 -17.29 7.24 -0.25
N ASP A 169 -17.20 7.66 1.01
CA ASP A 169 -18.34 8.22 1.75
C ASP A 169 -18.65 9.66 1.31
N HIS A 170 -17.66 10.40 0.84
CA HIS A 170 -17.77 11.82 0.45
C HIS A 170 -18.08 12.02 -1.04
N GLU A 171 -17.83 11.01 -1.88
CA GLU A 171 -18.14 11.07 -3.31
C GLU A 171 -19.65 10.99 -3.61
N ASN A 172 -20.10 11.85 -4.53
CA ASN A 172 -21.44 11.80 -5.08
C ASN A 172 -21.56 10.59 -6.04
N LEU A 173 -22.72 9.93 -6.01
CA LEU A 173 -23.04 8.73 -6.80
C LEU A 173 -22.76 8.90 -8.31
N VAL A 174 -22.99 10.10 -8.85
CA VAL A 174 -22.79 10.41 -10.27
C VAL A 174 -21.31 10.60 -10.63
N SER A 175 -20.50 11.20 -9.74
CA SER A 175 -19.07 11.40 -9.98
C SER A 175 -18.29 10.09 -9.82
N LEU A 176 -18.74 9.21 -8.92
CA LEU A 176 -18.12 7.92 -8.65
C LEU A 176 -18.04 7.01 -9.89
N LYS A 177 -19.09 7.03 -10.73
CA LYS A 177 -19.17 6.24 -11.98
C LYS A 177 -18.28 6.80 -13.11
N GLN A 178 -17.90 8.08 -13.04
CA GLN A 178 -17.07 8.72 -14.07
C GLN A 178 -15.57 8.63 -13.77
N LYS A 179 -15.19 8.38 -12.51
CA LYS A 179 -13.78 8.35 -12.05
C LYS A 179 -13.16 6.95 -12.04
N LEU A 180 -13.97 5.89 -12.11
CA LEU A 180 -13.57 4.48 -12.10
C LEU A 180 -13.96 3.80 -13.41
#